data_AF-A0A7C1XY81-F1
#
_entry.id   AF-A0A7C1XY81-F1
#
_cell.length_a   1.000
_cell.length_b   1.000
_cell.length_c   1.000
_cell.angle_alpha   90.00
_cell.angle_beta   90.00
_cell.angle_gamma   90.00
#
_symmetry.space_group_name_H-M   'P 1'
#
loop_
_entity.id
_entity.type
_entity.pdbx_description
1 polymer ?
#
loop_
_entity_poly.entity_id
_entity_poly.type
_entity_poly.pdbx_seq_one_letter_code
_entity_poly.pdbx_strand_id
1 'polypeptide(L)' 'MAATKKKVTKDSVIGEIIRDMPEAAKVIEKYFGNGCFTCPGINVETIAFGATMHNVDPEVIVKEINELED' A
#
# COMPACT_ATOMS: atom_id res chain seq x y z
N MET A 1 23.89 -5.65 -1.19
CA MET A 1 23.55 -4.24 -0.93
C MET A 1 22.43 -4.24 0.10
N ALA A 2 22.67 -3.67 1.28
CA ALA A 2 21.68 -3.62 2.35
C ALA A 2 20.57 -2.65 1.92
N ALA A 3 19.40 -3.19 1.55
CA ALA A 3 18.22 -2.37 1.33
C ALA A 3 17.83 -1.78 2.69
N THR A 4 18.01 -0.47 2.83
CA THR A 4 17.48 0.29 3.96
C THR A 4 15.96 0.25 3.82
N LYS A 5 15.32 -0.62 4.60
CA LYS A 5 13.85 -0.76 4.72
C LYS A 5 13.24 0.63 4.93
N LYS A 6 12.46 1.08 3.95
CA LYS A 6 11.83 2.40 3.97
C LYS A 6 10.45 2.23 4.59
N LYS A 7 10.27 2.77 5.80
CA LYS A 7 8.98 2.78 6.50
C LYS A 7 7.89 3.32 5.58
N VAL A 8 6.80 2.58 5.42
CA VAL A 8 5.66 2.99 4.59
C VAL A 8 4.89 4.10 5.29
N THR A 9 4.45 5.09 4.52
CA THR A 9 3.64 6.23 4.95
C THR A 9 2.41 6.35 4.05
N LYS A 10 1.42 7.14 4.44
CA LYS A 10 0.22 7.35 3.60
C LYS A 10 0.51 8.01 2.25
N ASP A 11 1.63 8.73 2.16
CA ASP A 11 2.09 9.41 0.93
C ASP A 11 2.91 8.46 0.03
N SER A 12 3.17 7.23 0.48
CA SER A 12 3.86 6.22 -0.32
C SER A 12 2.98 5.73 -1.47
N VAL A 13 3.60 5.53 -2.64
CA VAL A 13 2.94 5.03 -3.84
C VAL A 13 2.71 3.53 -3.74
N ILE A 14 1.49 3.08 -4.02
CA ILE A 14 1.05 1.69 -3.84
C ILE A 14 1.90 0.72 -4.68
N GLY A 15 2.13 1.04 -5.95
CA GLY A 15 2.98 0.21 -6.83
C GLY A 15 4.43 0.09 -6.36
N GLU A 16 5.00 1.13 -5.73
CA GLU A 16 6.35 1.06 -5.15
C GLU A 16 6.37 0.17 -3.91
N ILE A 17 5.36 0.30 -3.05
CA ILE A 17 5.21 -0.56 -1.86
C ILE A 17 5.12 -2.02 -2.27
N ILE A 18 4.31 -2.38 -3.26
CA ILE A 18 4.17 -3.78 -3.72
C ILE A 18 5.46 -4.29 -4.36
N ARG A 19 6.19 -3.43 -5.09
CA ARG A 19 7.48 -3.78 -5.70
C ARG A 19 8.54 -4.06 -4.63
N ASP A 20 8.57 -3.26 -3.58
CA ASP A 20 9.57 -3.35 -2.52
C ASP A 20 9.18 -4.39 -1.45
N MET A 21 7.86 -4.61 -1.25
CA MET A 21 7.25 -5.54 -0.29
C MET A 21 6.06 -6.27 -0.93
N PRO A 22 6.29 -7.36 -1.68
CA PRO A 22 5.23 -8.12 -2.35
C PRO A 22 4.13 -8.63 -1.41
N GLU A 23 4.45 -8.89 -0.14
CA GLU A 23 3.50 -9.27 0.91
C GLU A 23 2.45 -8.20 1.21
N ALA A 24 2.79 -6.91 1.02
CA ALA A 24 1.87 -5.79 1.22
C ALA A 24 0.70 -5.82 0.23
N ALA A 25 0.83 -6.53 -0.90
CA ALA A 25 -0.26 -6.72 -1.86
C ALA A 25 -1.52 -7.30 -1.19
N LYS A 26 -1.37 -8.24 -0.24
CA LYS A 26 -2.52 -8.83 0.46
C LYS A 26 -3.24 -7.81 1.34
N VAL A 27 -2.49 -6.91 1.97
CA VAL A 27 -3.05 -5.83 2.81
C VAL A 27 -3.75 -4.81 1.93
N ILE A 28 -3.12 -4.38 0.83
CA ILE A 28 -3.73 -3.50 -0.18
C ILE A 28 -5.04 -4.10 -0.70
N GLU A 29 -5.05 -5.37 -1.09
CA GLU A 29 -6.25 -6.07 -1.59
C GLU A 29 -7.35 -6.17 -0.53
N LYS A 30 -6.99 -6.42 0.72
CA LYS A 30 -7.93 -6.47 1.84
C LYS A 30 -8.69 -5.15 2.03
N TYR A 31 -8.04 -4.00 1.84
CA TYR A 31 -8.65 -2.69 2.06
C TYR A 31 -9.24 -2.04 0.80
N PHE A 32 -8.63 -2.24 -0.37
CA PHE A 32 -9.08 -1.64 -1.64
C PHE A 32 -9.86 -2.62 -2.53
N GLY A 33 -9.92 -3.89 -2.14
CA GLY A 33 -10.61 -4.95 -2.85
C GLY A 33 -9.82 -5.56 -4.01
N ASN A 34 -10.31 -6.69 -4.52
CA ASN A 34 -9.65 -7.51 -5.54
C ASN A 34 -9.49 -6.79 -6.90
N GLY A 35 -10.25 -5.71 -7.13
CA GLY A 35 -10.12 -4.89 -8.34
C GLY A 35 -8.95 -3.90 -8.30
N CYS A 36 -8.31 -3.70 -7.14
CA CYS A 36 -7.26 -2.70 -6.96
C CYS A 36 -6.12 -2.84 -7.99
N PHE A 37 -5.64 -4.08 -8.23
CA PHE A 37 -4.55 -4.34 -9.18
C PHE A 37 -4.92 -4.15 -10.65
N THR A 38 -6.22 -4.03 -10.95
CA THR A 38 -6.73 -3.70 -12.29
C THR A 38 -6.93 -2.20 -12.49
N CYS A 39 -6.81 -1.40 -11.43
CA CYS A 39 -6.87 0.06 -11.53
C CYS A 39 -5.64 0.57 -12.30
N PRO A 40 -5.81 1.34 -13.39
CA PRO A 40 -4.67 1.92 -14.11
C PRO A 40 -3.83 2.86 -13.23
N GLY A 41 -4.41 3.37 -12.14
CA GLY A 41 -3.76 4.28 -11.20
C GLY A 41 -2.86 3.62 -10.16
N ILE A 42 -2.89 2.30 -9.95
CA ILE A 42 -2.24 1.68 -8.78
C ILE A 42 -0.72 1.93 -8.71
N ASN A 43 -0.07 2.11 -9.87
CA ASN A 43 1.36 2.37 -9.95
C ASN A 43 1.75 3.84 -9.72
N VAL A 44 0.78 4.74 -9.59
CA VAL A 44 0.99 6.19 -9.40
C VAL A 44 0.20 6.76 -8.21
N GLU A 45 -0.81 6.05 -7.72
CA GLU A 45 -1.64 6.45 -6.59
C GLU A 45 -0.93 6.21 -5.26
N THR A 46 -1.13 7.13 -4.31
CA THR A 46 -0.69 6.98 -2.92
C THR A 46 -1.71 6.18 -2.10
N ILE A 47 -1.29 5.64 -0.95
CA ILE A 47 -2.23 5.00 -0.01
C ILE A 47 -3.33 5.99 0.40
N ALA A 48 -2.99 7.25 0.69
CA ALA A 48 -3.96 8.28 1.08
C ALA A 48 -5.05 8.49 0.02
N PHE A 49 -4.66 8.51 -1.26
CA PHE A 49 -5.61 8.66 -2.36
C PHE A 49 -6.51 7.43 -2.49
N GLY A 50 -5.92 6.22 -2.53
CA GLY A 50 -6.70 4.96 -2.59
C GLY A 50 -7.66 4.84 -1.40
N ALA A 51 -7.19 5.16 -0.19
CA ALA A 51 -8.01 5.15 1.02
C ALA A 51 -9.19 6.12 0.92
N THR A 52 -8.98 7.33 0.37
CA THR A 52 -10.07 8.29 0.12
C THR A 52 -11.09 7.75 -0.88
N MET A 53 -10.64 7.15 -1.99
CA MET A 53 -11.51 6.59 -3.03
C MET A 53 -12.34 5.40 -2.56
N HIS A 54 -11.81 4.64 -1.61
CA HIS A 54 -12.45 3.45 -1.05
C HIS A 54 -13.10 3.69 0.33
N ASN A 55 -13.10 4.94 0.80
CA ASN A 55 -13.66 5.35 2.10
C ASN A 55 -13.10 4.54 3.29
N VAL A 56 -11.77 4.36 3.28
CA VAL A 56 -10.98 3.69 4.32
C VAL A 56 -10.04 4.71 4.97
N ASP A 57 -9.65 4.47 6.22
CA ASP A 57 -8.60 5.26 6.88
C ASP A 57 -7.22 4.83 6.35
N PRO A 58 -6.41 5.73 5.75
CA PRO A 58 -5.07 5.36 5.27
C PRO A 58 -4.13 4.90 6.39
N GLU A 59 -4.31 5.36 7.63
CA GLU A 59 -3.41 5.04 8.74
C GLU A 59 -3.53 3.57 9.15
N VAL A 60 -4.70 2.94 9.02
CA VAL A 60 -4.85 1.50 9.32
C VAL A 60 -4.09 0.63 8.32
N ILE A 61 -4.06 1.05 7.06
CA ILE A 61 -3.37 0.36 5.96
C ILE A 61 -1.86 0.48 6.16
N VAL A 62 -1.39 1.70 6.42
CA VAL A 62 0.02 1.99 6.71
C VAL A 62 0.51 1.19 7.90
N LYS A 63 -0.28 1.12 8.97
CA LYS A 63 0.08 0.36 10.16
C LYS A 63 0.22 -1.13 9.83
N GLU A 64 -0.80 -1.73 9.21
CA GLU A 64 -0.79 -3.16 8.91
C GLU A 64 0.33 -3.53 7.94
N ILE A 65 0.66 -2.67 6.97
CA ILE A 65 1.82 -2.87 6.07
C ILE A 65 3.13 -2.83 6.83
N ASN A 66 3.32 -1.87 7.74
CA ASN A 66 4.56 -1.79 8.53
C ASN A 66 4.67 -2.94 9.55
N GLU A 67 3.55 -3.52 10.01
CA GLU A 67 3.52 -4.71 10.88
C GLU A 67 3.90 -6.02 10.13
N LEU A 68 3.94 -6.02 8.79
CA LEU A 68 4.46 -7.16 8.01
C LEU A 68 6.00 -7.28 8.12
N GLU A 69 6.66 -6.24 8.62
CA GLU A 69 8.11 -6.20 8.76
C GLU A 69 8.63 -6.88 10.05
N ASP A 70 7.72 -7.29 10.94
CA ASP A 70 7.98 -7.96 12.23
C ASP A 70 7.90 -9.50 12.15
#